data_AF-A0A9P7C4Y2-F1
#
_entry.id   AF-A0A9P7C4Y2-F1
#
_cell.length_a   1.000
_cell.length_b   1.000
_cell.length_c   1.000
_cell.angle_alpha   90.00
_cell.angle_beta   90.00
_cell.angle_gamma   90.00
#
_symmetry.space_group_name_H-M   'P 1'
#
loop_
_entity.id
_entity.type
_entity.pdbx_description
1 polymer ?
#
loop_
_entity_poly.entity_id
_entity_poly.type
_entity_poly.pdbx_seq_one_letter_code
_entity_poly.pdbx_strand_id
1 'polypeptide(L)'
;MGFFPVDERTIDYFRGTGRTEDEIAAFEAYFKAQKMFGIPAAQDINFTKLLTLDLSTVAPSLAGPKRPQDRIEIGNVKNTFIDLFSKPIAENGFNQPAEKLGETFTTSTGTKIKNGDILIAAITSCTNTRASCPTWKSWASTWPPTAAPPASATRAT
;
A
#
# COMPACT_ATOMS: atom_id res chain seq x y z
N MET A 1 -11.79 14.53 3.74
CA MET A 1 -12.62 13.73 2.82
C MET A 1 -12.01 13.88 1.45
N GLY A 2 -11.69 12.76 0.77
CA GLY A 2 -11.17 12.78 -0.60
C GLY A 2 -12.30 12.44 -1.55
N PHE A 3 -12.52 13.28 -2.56
CA PHE A 3 -13.60 13.12 -3.51
C PHE A 3 -13.03 12.92 -4.92
N PHE A 4 -13.50 11.88 -5.60
CA PHE A 4 -13.18 11.59 -6.99
C PHE A 4 -14.51 11.67 -7.77
N PRO A 5 -14.62 12.54 -8.80
CA PRO A 5 -15.82 12.65 -9.61
C PRO A 5 -16.18 11.32 -10.28
N VAL A 6 -17.47 11.13 -10.55
CA VAL A 6 -17.95 9.95 -11.28
C VAL A 6 -17.59 10.11 -12.75
N ASP A 7 -16.88 9.14 -13.30
CA ASP A 7 -16.40 9.12 -14.68
C ASP A 7 -16.60 7.73 -15.32
N GLU A 8 -16.10 7.56 -16.54
CA GLU A 8 -16.16 6.29 -17.27
C GLU A 8 -15.44 5.15 -16.52
N ARG A 9 -14.39 5.43 -15.75
CA ARG A 9 -13.70 4.42 -14.93
C ARG A 9 -14.58 3.91 -13.80
N THR A 10 -15.43 4.76 -13.25
CA THR A 10 -16.44 4.37 -12.26
C THR A 10 -17.46 3.41 -12.86
N ILE A 11 -17.88 3.65 -14.11
CA ILE A 11 -18.79 2.76 -14.84
C ILE A 11 -18.13 1.41 -15.14
N ASP A 12 -16.87 1.41 -15.60
CA ASP A 12 -16.10 0.19 -15.84
C ASP A 12 -15.94 -0.64 -14.55
N TYR A 13 -15.73 0.02 -13.42
CA TYR A 13 -15.69 -0.63 -12.11
C TYR A 13 -17.02 -1.29 -11.74
N PHE A 14 -18.17 -0.65 -12.03
CA PHE A 14 -19.48 -1.26 -11.79
C PHE A 14 -19.78 -2.46 -12.69
N ARG A 15 -19.38 -2.40 -13.97
CA ARG A 15 -19.42 -3.57 -14.86
C ARG A 15 -18.57 -4.71 -14.29
N GLY A 16 -17.33 -4.42 -13.90
CA GLY A 16 -16.39 -5.41 -13.35
C GLY A 16 -16.81 -6.00 -12.01
N THR A 17 -17.70 -5.34 -11.28
CA THR A 17 -18.22 -5.80 -9.97
C THR A 17 -19.65 -6.36 -10.05
N GLY A 18 -20.16 -6.62 -11.26
CA GLY A 18 -21.38 -7.40 -11.50
C GLY A 18 -22.70 -6.64 -11.32
N ARG A 19 -22.71 -5.30 -11.47
CA ARG A 19 -23.96 -4.53 -11.53
C ARG A 19 -24.66 -4.80 -12.87
N THR A 20 -25.98 -4.73 -12.88
CA THR A 20 -26.77 -4.90 -14.11
C THR A 20 -26.60 -3.69 -15.03
N GLU A 21 -26.73 -3.88 -16.33
CA GLU A 21 -26.66 -2.78 -17.30
C GLU A 21 -27.76 -1.73 -17.07
N ASP A 22 -28.95 -2.13 -16.60
CA ASP A 22 -30.04 -1.21 -16.28
C ASP A 22 -29.68 -0.30 -15.09
N GLU A 23 -29.04 -0.85 -14.05
CA GLU A 23 -28.57 -0.07 -12.90
C GLU A 23 -27.45 0.90 -13.31
N ILE A 24 -26.53 0.44 -14.16
CA ILE A 24 -25.43 1.26 -14.69
C ILE A 24 -25.98 2.41 -15.53
N ALA A 25 -26.93 2.13 -16.43
CA ALA A 25 -27.55 3.12 -17.29
C ALA A 25 -28.33 4.17 -16.48
N ALA A 26 -29.09 3.73 -15.46
CA ALA A 26 -29.81 4.63 -14.56
C ALA A 26 -28.85 5.52 -13.76
N PHE A 27 -27.76 4.94 -13.25
CA PHE A 27 -26.72 5.66 -12.51
C PHE A 27 -26.04 6.72 -13.39
N GLU A 28 -25.59 6.33 -14.59
CA GLU A 28 -24.94 7.25 -15.54
C GLU A 28 -25.89 8.39 -15.96
N ALA A 29 -27.15 8.07 -16.29
CA ALA A 29 -28.15 9.06 -16.66
C ALA A 29 -28.41 10.08 -15.55
N TYR A 30 -28.45 9.63 -14.29
CA TYR A 30 -28.63 10.50 -13.12
C TYR A 30 -27.49 11.52 -12.99
N PHE A 31 -26.22 11.07 -13.02
CA PHE A 31 -25.07 11.97 -12.90
C PHE A 31 -24.91 12.89 -14.11
N LYS A 32 -25.27 12.42 -15.32
CA LYS A 32 -25.33 13.26 -16.52
C LYS A 32 -26.39 14.34 -16.43
N ALA A 33 -27.61 14.01 -15.96
CA ALA A 33 -28.68 14.97 -15.78
C ALA A 33 -28.32 16.08 -14.77
N GLN A 34 -27.54 15.72 -13.74
CA GLN A 34 -27.03 16.67 -12.74
C GLN A 34 -25.78 17.44 -13.17
N LYS A 35 -25.22 17.15 -14.36
CA LYS A 35 -23.94 17.70 -14.82
C LYS A 35 -22.77 17.40 -13.88
N MET A 36 -22.79 16.23 -13.26
CA MET A 36 -21.77 15.74 -12.31
C MET A 36 -21.01 14.52 -12.85
N PHE A 37 -21.18 14.20 -14.13
CA PHE A 37 -20.49 13.11 -14.81
C PHE A 37 -19.27 13.64 -15.58
N GLY A 38 -18.13 12.98 -15.41
CA GLY A 38 -16.85 13.30 -16.04
C GLY A 38 -15.91 14.07 -15.12
N ILE A 39 -14.62 14.05 -15.46
CA ILE A 39 -13.60 14.85 -14.78
C ILE A 39 -13.66 16.29 -15.33
N PRO A 40 -14.02 17.28 -14.51
CA PRO A 40 -14.06 18.68 -14.93
C PRO A 40 -12.65 19.18 -15.25
N ALA A 41 -12.53 20.09 -16.21
CA ALA A 41 -11.22 20.69 -16.50
C ALA A 41 -10.74 21.49 -15.29
N ALA A 42 -9.42 21.57 -15.10
CA ALA A 42 -8.84 22.25 -13.95
C ALA A 42 -9.29 23.73 -13.83
N GLN A 43 -9.61 24.38 -14.95
CA GLN A 43 -10.11 25.76 -15.00
C GLN A 43 -11.60 25.93 -14.60
N ASP A 44 -12.37 24.84 -14.54
CA ASP A 44 -13.82 24.90 -14.32
C ASP A 44 -14.18 24.89 -12.82
N ILE A 45 -13.22 24.63 -11.93
CA ILE A 45 -13.43 24.56 -10.48
C ILE A 45 -12.47 25.50 -9.74
N ASN A 46 -13.05 26.36 -8.89
CA ASN A 46 -12.30 27.22 -7.99
C ASN A 46 -11.95 26.49 -6.69
N PHE A 47 -10.75 25.91 -6.63
CA PHE A 47 -10.19 25.34 -5.41
C PHE A 47 -9.46 26.42 -4.59
N THR A 48 -9.49 26.30 -3.26
CA THR A 48 -8.71 27.20 -2.37
C THR A 48 -7.21 27.07 -2.60
N LYS A 49 -6.74 25.86 -2.90
CA LYS A 49 -5.34 25.55 -3.22
C LYS A 49 -5.31 24.43 -4.26
N LEU A 50 -4.41 24.57 -5.23
CA LEU A 50 -4.12 23.53 -6.22
C LEU A 50 -2.79 22.87 -5.87
N LEU A 51 -2.76 21.54 -5.88
CA LEU A 51 -1.56 20.73 -5.67
C LEU A 51 -1.36 19.86 -6.91
N THR A 52 -0.12 19.84 -7.41
CA THR A 52 0.26 19.03 -8.57
C THR A 52 1.21 17.94 -8.11
N LEU A 53 0.95 16.70 -8.54
CA LEU A 53 1.82 15.55 -8.30
C LEU A 53 2.21 14.95 -9.66
N ASP A 54 3.50 14.95 -9.96
CA ASP A 54 4.03 14.25 -11.12
C ASP A 54 4.23 12.77 -10.77
N LEU A 55 3.47 11.89 -11.43
CA LEU A 55 3.55 10.44 -11.23
C LEU A 55 4.89 9.85 -11.65
N SER A 56 5.65 10.53 -12.53
CA SER A 56 6.99 10.08 -12.94
C SER A 56 8.02 10.13 -11.80
N THR A 57 7.76 10.98 -10.80
CA THR A 57 8.62 11.14 -9.62
C THR A 57 8.33 10.13 -8.51
N VAL A 58 7.26 9.34 -8.66
CA VAL A 58 6.83 8.39 -7.65
C VAL A 58 7.74 7.16 -7.67
N ALA A 59 8.58 7.05 -6.64
CA ALA A 59 9.42 5.87 -6.42
C ALA A 59 8.81 4.91 -5.38
N PRO A 60 9.02 3.58 -5.53
CA PRO A 60 8.63 2.61 -4.53
C PRO A 60 9.23 2.95 -3.16
N SER A 61 8.38 2.99 -2.14
CA SER A 61 8.76 3.38 -0.79
C SER A 61 8.09 2.52 0.27
N LEU A 62 8.75 2.42 1.41
CA LEU A 62 8.25 1.81 2.63
C LEU A 62 7.85 2.91 3.62
N ALA A 63 6.77 2.68 4.36
CA ALA A 63 6.34 3.55 5.45
C ALA A 63 6.82 2.99 6.79
N GLY A 64 7.43 3.81 7.64
CA GLY A 64 7.91 3.42 8.97
C GLY A 64 9.33 3.88 9.28
N PRO A 65 9.98 3.34 10.33
CA PRO A 65 9.61 2.15 11.09
C PRO A 65 8.64 2.37 12.25
N LYS A 66 8.38 3.63 12.67
CA LYS A 66 7.51 3.93 13.82
C LYS A 66 6.20 4.61 13.44
N ARG A 67 6.18 5.46 12.41
CA ARG A 67 5.00 6.24 12.02
C ARG A 67 4.67 6.03 10.54
N PRO A 68 3.38 6.00 10.16
CA PRO A 68 2.96 5.75 8.78
C PRO A 68 3.32 6.87 7.79
N GLN A 69 3.52 8.10 8.28
CA GLN A 69 3.94 9.23 7.48
C GLN A 69 5.44 9.25 7.14
N ASP A 70 6.24 8.39 7.78
CA ASP A 70 7.69 8.33 7.56
C ASP A 70 7.96 7.56 6.26
N ARG A 71 8.18 8.27 5.15
CA ARG A 71 8.46 7.68 3.83
C ARG A 71 9.96 7.39 3.67
N ILE A 72 10.30 6.13 3.42
CA ILE A 72 11.66 5.67 3.10
C ILE A 72 11.64 5.07 1.69
N GLU A 73 12.44 5.61 0.78
CA GLU A 73 12.58 5.02 -0.56
C GLU A 73 13.23 3.64 -0.47
N ILE A 74 12.76 2.69 -1.30
CA ILE A 74 13.15 1.29 -1.17
C ILE A 74 14.65 1.06 -1.25
N GLY A 75 15.37 1.85 -2.07
CA GLY A 75 16.83 1.80 -2.19
C GLY A 75 17.58 2.23 -0.92
N ASN A 76 16.94 3.02 -0.05
CA ASN A 76 17.55 3.57 1.15
C ASN A 76 17.22 2.77 2.42
N VAL A 77 16.31 1.80 2.36
CA VAL A 77 15.83 1.05 3.53
C VAL A 77 16.96 0.47 4.37
N LYS A 78 17.97 -0.15 3.74
CA LYS A 78 19.12 -0.72 4.46
C LYS A 78 19.88 0.34 5.24
N ASN A 79 20.24 1.44 4.59
CA ASN A 79 21.03 2.51 5.20
C ASN A 79 20.24 3.19 6.32
N THR A 80 18.95 3.46 6.09
CA THR A 80 18.07 4.06 7.08
C THR A 80 17.86 3.16 8.29
N PHE A 81 17.74 1.84 8.10
CA PHE A 81 17.65 0.90 9.24
C PHE A 81 18.92 0.89 10.08
N ILE A 82 20.11 0.84 9.45
CA ILE A 82 21.40 0.86 10.14
C ILE A 82 21.56 2.15 10.96
N ASP A 83 21.22 3.30 10.36
CA ASP A 83 21.28 4.60 11.02
C ASP A 83 20.31 4.69 12.22
N LEU A 84 19.06 4.25 12.02
CA LEU A 84 18.05 4.26 13.08
C LEU A 84 18.35 3.26 14.21
N PHE A 85 19.12 2.19 13.95
CA PHE A 85 19.45 1.19 14.97
C PHE A 85 20.13 1.81 16.19
N SER A 86 21.10 2.71 15.96
CA SER A 86 21.89 3.33 17.03
C SER A 86 21.42 4.70 17.46
N LYS A 87 20.52 5.34 16.72
CA LYS A 87 19.99 6.66 17.08
C LYS A 87 19.18 6.63 18.39
N PRO A 88 19.19 7.74 19.16
CA PRO A 88 18.35 7.87 20.35
C PRO A 88 16.86 7.78 20.02
N ILE A 89 16.05 7.39 21.01
CA ILE A 89 14.58 7.28 20.87
C ILE A 89 13.96 8.62 20.45
N ALA A 90 14.52 9.74 20.92
CA ALA A 90 14.08 11.10 20.57
C ALA A 90 14.17 11.40 19.06
N GLU A 91 15.11 10.75 18.36
CA GLU A 91 15.32 10.86 16.91
C GLU A 91 14.67 9.69 16.13
N ASN A 92 13.67 9.04 16.73
CA ASN A 92 13.01 7.85 16.20
C ASN A 92 13.91 6.59 16.10
N GLY A 93 15.10 6.59 16.69
CA GLY A 93 15.97 5.41 16.69
C GLY A 93 15.60 4.34 17.71
N PHE A 94 16.34 3.23 17.69
CA PHE A 94 16.17 2.07 18.57
C PHE A 94 17.14 2.06 19.76
N ASN A 95 18.06 3.02 19.82
CA ASN A 95 19.03 3.21 20.90
C ASN A 95 19.83 1.93 21.23
N GLN A 96 20.25 1.20 20.19
CA GLN A 96 21.05 -0.02 20.32
C GLN A 96 22.54 0.22 19.98
N PRO A 97 23.48 -0.42 20.68
CA PRO A 97 24.90 -0.37 20.34
C PRO A 97 25.14 -0.91 18.93
N ALA A 98 25.93 -0.20 18.12
CA ALA A 98 26.19 -0.58 16.73
C ALA A 98 26.81 -1.99 16.59
N GLU A 99 27.55 -2.46 17.60
CA GLU A 99 28.16 -3.80 17.57
C GLU A 99 27.11 -4.93 17.51
N LYS A 100 25.91 -4.69 18.06
CA LYS A 100 24.83 -5.68 18.06
C LYS A 100 24.18 -5.89 16.70
N LEU A 101 24.42 -5.00 15.72
CA LEU A 101 23.81 -5.10 14.40
C LEU A 101 24.16 -6.44 13.71
N GLY A 102 25.40 -6.92 13.88
CA GLY A 102 25.87 -8.19 13.31
C GLY A 102 25.59 -9.43 14.17
N GLU A 103 25.04 -9.24 15.37
CA GLU A 103 24.77 -10.33 16.31
C GLU A 103 23.78 -11.33 15.73
N THR A 104 24.07 -12.61 15.91
CA THR A 104 23.26 -13.70 15.38
C THR A 104 22.65 -14.48 16.53
N PHE A 105 21.32 -14.56 16.55
CA PHE A 105 20.56 -15.33 17.52
C PHE A 105 20.10 -16.64 16.88
N THR A 106 20.09 -17.73 17.63
CA THR A 106 19.59 -19.02 17.14
C THR A 106 18.24 -19.30 17.77
N THR A 107 17.23 -19.56 16.94
CA THR A 107 15.88 -19.92 17.41
C THR A 107 15.86 -21.35 17.96
N SER A 108 14.80 -21.71 18.68
CA SER A 108 14.57 -23.10 19.14
C SER A 108 14.51 -24.13 18.01
N THR A 109 14.23 -23.69 16.78
CA THR A 109 14.21 -24.52 15.57
C THR A 109 15.59 -24.62 14.88
N GLY A 110 16.63 -24.01 15.44
CA GLY A 110 17.99 -23.99 14.88
C GLY A 110 18.22 -22.93 13.79
N THR A 111 17.26 -22.05 13.54
CA THR A 111 17.38 -20.99 12.53
C THR A 111 18.19 -19.83 13.08
N LYS A 112 19.17 -19.35 12.31
CA LYS A 112 19.98 -18.17 12.67
C LYS A 112 19.29 -16.90 12.18
N ILE A 113 19.03 -15.96 13.09
CA ILE A 113 18.40 -14.66 12.81
C ILE A 113 19.31 -13.52 13.26
N LYS A 114 19.18 -12.36 12.60
CA LYS A 114 19.95 -11.14 12.86
C LYS A 114 19.02 -9.92 13.00
N ASN A 115 19.57 -8.83 13.53
CA ASN A 115 18.89 -7.55 13.54
C ASN A 115 18.60 -7.06 12.11
N GLY A 116 17.33 -6.85 11.80
CA GLY A 116 16.86 -6.47 10.46
C GLY A 116 16.21 -7.62 9.66
N ASP A 117 16.23 -8.85 10.17
CA ASP A 117 15.51 -9.95 9.55
C ASP A 117 13.99 -9.77 9.68
N ILE A 118 13.26 -10.13 8.62
CA ILE A 118 11.80 -10.01 8.56
C ILE A 118 11.19 -11.24 9.24
N LEU A 119 10.63 -11.06 10.44
CA LEU A 119 9.96 -12.13 11.17
C LEU A 119 8.46 -12.24 10.84
N ILE A 120 7.85 -11.13 10.41
CA ILE A 120 6.44 -11.06 10.05
C ILE A 120 6.34 -10.39 8.67
N ALA A 121 5.76 -11.11 7.71
CA ALA A 121 5.37 -10.58 6.41
C ALA A 121 3.89 -10.88 6.21
N ALA A 122 3.06 -9.86 6.43
CA ALA A 122 1.62 -10.00 6.39
C ALA A 122 1.03 -9.04 5.36
N ILE A 123 0.13 -9.55 4.52
CA ILE A 123 -0.64 -8.72 3.58
C ILE A 123 -1.97 -8.41 4.27
N THR A 124 -1.97 -7.35 5.06
CA THR A 124 -3.09 -7.00 5.95
C THR A 124 -3.55 -5.58 5.71
N SER A 125 -4.58 -5.38 4.89
CA SER A 125 -5.27 -4.09 4.73
C SER A 125 -6.32 -4.15 3.63
N CYS A 126 -7.53 -3.63 3.88
CA CYS A 126 -8.60 -3.42 2.88
C CYS A 126 -8.22 -2.37 1.80
N THR A 127 -7.16 -1.59 2.04
CA THR A 127 -6.61 -0.57 1.15
C THR A 127 -5.69 -1.18 0.09
N ASN A 128 -4.91 -2.22 0.43
CA ASN A 128 -3.92 -2.80 -0.48
C ASN A 128 -4.36 -4.14 -1.11
N THR A 129 -5.23 -4.90 -0.44
CA THR A 129 -5.65 -6.26 -0.86
C THR A 129 -6.57 -6.32 -2.07
N ARG A 130 -6.95 -5.16 -2.63
CA ARG A 130 -7.73 -5.11 -3.88
C ARG A 130 -6.84 -5.26 -5.13
N ALA A 131 -5.51 -5.16 -4.98
CA ALA A 131 -4.56 -5.36 -6.06
C ALA A 131 -4.05 -6.81 -6.09
N SER A 132 -4.02 -7.43 -7.27
CA SER A 132 -3.53 -8.80 -7.49
C SER A 132 -2.07 -8.96 -7.05
N CYS A 133 -1.75 -9.99 -6.26
CA CYS A 133 -0.41 -10.21 -5.69
C CYS A 133 0.21 -11.54 -6.18
N PRO A 134 1.51 -11.60 -6.53
CA PRO A 134 2.22 -12.84 -6.84
C PRO A 134 2.76 -13.57 -5.58
N THR A 135 3.22 -14.81 -5.76
CA THR A 135 3.61 -15.80 -4.73
C THR A 135 4.92 -15.51 -3.96
N TRP A 136 5.02 -15.99 -2.71
CA TRP A 136 6.08 -15.70 -1.72
C TRP A 136 6.89 -16.95 -1.24
N LYS A 137 8.06 -16.73 -0.60
CA LYS A 137 8.97 -17.77 -0.05
C LYS A 137 8.54 -18.31 1.35
N SER A 138 8.92 -19.55 1.66
CA SER A 138 8.29 -20.44 2.66
C SER A 138 8.60 -20.25 4.15
N TRP A 139 9.47 -19.31 4.55
CA TRP A 139 9.95 -19.22 5.95
C TRP A 139 9.34 -18.06 6.76
N ALA A 140 8.56 -17.18 6.12
CA ALA A 140 7.79 -16.15 6.81
C ALA A 140 6.40 -16.69 7.18
N SER A 141 5.90 -16.34 8.37
CA SER A 141 4.50 -16.59 8.73
C SER A 141 3.58 -15.71 7.87
N THR A 142 3.13 -16.25 6.74
CA THR A 142 2.23 -15.56 5.82
C THR A 142 0.78 -15.73 6.24
N TRP A 143 0.11 -14.62 6.52
CA TRP A 143 -1.35 -14.58 6.69
C TRP A 143 -2.00 -14.04 5.41
N PRO A 144 -2.78 -14.85 4.67
CA PRO A 144 -3.55 -14.35 3.54
C PRO A 144 -4.73 -13.47 4.02
N PRO A 145 -5.11 -12.45 3.25
CA PRO A 145 -6.20 -11.56 3.64
C PRO A 145 -7.57 -12.22 3.55
N THR A 146 -8.48 -11.82 4.44
CA THR A 146 -9.89 -12.25 4.53
C THR A 146 -10.88 -11.33 3.82
N ALA A 147 -10.42 -10.40 2.96
CA ALA A 147 -11.33 -9.57 2.19
C ALA A 147 -12.03 -10.39 1.08
N ALA A 148 -13.31 -10.10 0.82
CA ALA A 148 -14.19 -10.83 -0.11
C ALA A 148 -13.47 -11.22 -1.42
N PRO A 149 -13.66 -12.46 -1.93
CA PRO A 149 -12.76 -13.04 -2.92
C PRO A 149 -12.93 -12.39 -4.30
N PRO A 150 -11.81 -12.06 -4.96
CA PRO A 150 -11.67 -12.47 -6.36
C PRO A 150 -10.38 -13.27 -6.63
N ALA A 151 -9.48 -13.40 -5.67
CA ALA A 151 -8.18 -14.05 -5.88
C ALA A 151 -8.23 -15.53 -5.49
N SER A 152 -8.49 -16.42 -6.46
CA SER A 152 -8.15 -17.83 -6.31
C SER A 152 -6.68 -18.01 -6.68
N ALA A 153 -5.86 -18.39 -5.69
CA ALA A 153 -4.48 -18.79 -5.94
C ALA A 153 -4.49 -20.26 -6.39
N THR A 154 -4.35 -20.51 -7.69
CA THR A 154 -4.12 -21.87 -8.20
C THR A 154 -2.68 -22.29 -7.86
N ARG A 155 -2.56 -23.35 -7.06
CA ARG A 155 -1.29 -23.97 -6.72
C ARG A 155 -0.73 -24.67 -7.97
N ALA A 156 0.36 -24.17 -8.53
CA ALA A 156 1.13 -24.91 -9.53
C ALA A 156 1.79 -26.12 -8.84
N THR A 157 1.53 -27.31 -9.37
CA THR A 157 2.18 -28.58 -9.03
C THR A 157 3.63 -28.59 -9.47
#